data_AF-A0A3G5FHT1-F1
#
_entry.id   AF-A0A3G5FHT1-F1
#
_cell.length_a   1.000
_cell.length_b   1.000
_cell.length_c   1.000
_cell.angle_alpha   90.00
_cell.angle_beta   90.00
_cell.angle_gamma   90.00
#
_symmetry.space_group_name_H-M   'P 1'
#
loop_
_entity.id
_entity.type
_entity.pdbx_description
1 polymer ?
#
loop_
_entity_poly.entity_id
_entity_poly.type
_entity_poly.pdbx_seq_one_letter_code
_entity_poly.pdbx_strand_id
1 'polypeptide(L)' 'MLTKSNVISVQIRKVFYPFIIARDSNGHYLYLNLNMAERKDTVFWEIMLKIAEADLWLPIDKDSYQLLEYDWLEV' A
#
# COMPACT_ATOMS: atom_id res chain seq x y z
N MET A 1 -7.39 -22.07 -5.08
CA MET A 1 -8.36 -21.57 -4.08
C MET A 1 -8.09 -20.10 -3.90
N LEU A 2 -8.99 -19.23 -4.35
CA LEU A 2 -8.89 -17.79 -4.09
C LEU A 2 -9.26 -17.60 -2.62
N THR A 3 -8.25 -17.58 -1.75
CA THR A 3 -8.44 -17.17 -0.35
C THR A 3 -8.98 -15.76 -0.38
N LYS A 4 -10.15 -15.58 0.20
CA LYS A 4 -10.85 -14.29 0.31
C LYS A 4 -9.95 -13.36 1.15
N SER A 5 -9.00 -12.69 0.51
CA SER A 5 -8.10 -11.73 1.14
C SER A 5 -8.95 -10.59 1.65
N ASN A 6 -8.81 -10.27 2.93
CA ASN A 6 -9.61 -9.25 3.58
C ASN A 6 -9.06 -7.90 3.14
N VAL A 7 -9.53 -7.38 1.99
CA VAL A 7 -8.99 -6.14 1.42
C VAL A 7 -9.54 -4.93 2.17
N ILE A 8 -8.67 -4.00 2.54
CA ILE A 8 -9.03 -2.70 3.10
C ILE A 8 -8.44 -1.57 2.26
N SER A 9 -9.10 -0.42 2.26
CA SER A 9 -8.59 0.78 1.60
C SER A 9 -7.80 1.65 2.58
N VAL A 10 -6.63 2.10 2.15
CA VAL A 10 -5.76 2.99 2.92
C VAL A 10 -5.28 4.15 2.07
N GLN A 11 -4.98 5.27 2.71
CA GLN A 11 -4.37 6.43 2.07
C GLN A 11 -2.90 6.52 2.47
N ILE A 12 -1.99 6.67 1.51
CA ILE A 12 -0.57 6.84 1.82
C ILE A 12 -0.35 8.25 2.37
N ARG A 13 0.20 8.34 3.58
CA ARG A 13 0.41 9.62 4.29
C ARG A 13 1.86 10.07 4.28
N LYS A 14 2.80 9.12 4.27
CA LYS A 14 4.23 9.44 4.25
C LYS A 14 5.03 8.30 3.64
N VAL A 15 5.96 8.65 2.76
CA VAL A 15 6.88 7.72 2.10
C VAL A 15 8.30 8.15 2.42
N PHE A 16 9.07 7.30 3.09
CA PHE A 16 10.47 7.58 3.42
C PHE A 16 11.22 6.28 3.69
N TYR A 17 12.38 6.07 3.10
CA TYR A 17 13.10 4.80 3.27
C TYR A 17 13.40 4.51 4.76
N PRO A 18 13.18 3.27 5.26
CA PRO A 18 12.64 2.08 4.59
C PRO A 18 11.15 1.81 4.86
N PHE A 19 10.35 2.85 5.15
CA PHE A 19 8.98 2.76 5.62
C PHE A 19 7.97 3.54 4.74
N ILE A 20 6.75 3.01 4.68
CA ILE A 20 5.60 3.74 4.14
C ILE A 20 4.51 3.71 5.20
N ILE A 21 4.00 4.88 5.55
CA ILE A 21 2.93 5.06 6.52
C ILE A 21 1.63 5.30 5.75
N ALA A 22 0.64 4.48 6.03
CA ALA A 22 -0.70 4.60 5.50
C ALA A 22 -1.72 4.84 6.62
N ARG A 23 -2.88 5.36 6.24
CA ARG A 23 -4.02 5.58 7.14
C ARG A 23 -5.24 4.84 6.59
N ASP A 24 -5.90 4.04 7.41
CA ASP A 24 -7.13 3.34 7.03
C ASP A 24 -8.36 4.29 7.00
N SER A 25 -9.49 3.78 6.53
CA SER A 25 -10.76 4.51 6.49
C SER A 25 -11.30 4.93 7.87
N ASN A 26 -10.87 4.27 8.94
CA ASN A 26 -11.25 4.59 10.32
C ASN A 26 -10.32 5.62 10.98
N GLY A 27 -9.22 5.98 10.32
CA GLY A 27 -8.23 6.93 10.85
C GLY A 27 -7.04 6.29 11.57
N HIS A 28 -6.94 4.95 11.60
CA HIS A 28 -5.79 4.26 12.16
C HIS A 28 -4.60 4.34 11.21
N TYR A 29 -3.41 4.51 11.79
CA TYR A 29 -2.16 4.50 11.04
C TYR A 29 -1.52 3.12 11.08
N LEU A 30 -0.96 2.70 9.95
CA LEU A 30 -0.24 1.45 9.80
C LEU A 30 0.99 1.61 8.92
N TYR A 31 1.96 0.72 9.09
CA TYR A 31 3.09 0.59 8.21
C TYR A 31 2.77 -0.41 7.11
N LEU A 32 3.04 -0.05 5.85
CA LEU A 32 3.00 -1.05 4.78
C LEU A 32 4.18 -2.01 4.91
N ASN A 33 3.88 -3.29 4.76
CA ASN A 33 4.89 -4.34 4.76
C ASN A 33 5.49 -4.49 3.36
N LEU A 34 6.74 -4.06 3.21
CA LEU A 34 7.47 -4.12 1.94
C LEU A 34 8.35 -5.37 1.87
N ASN A 35 8.26 -6.09 0.76
CA ASN A 35 9.14 -7.20 0.43
C ASN A 35 10.52 -6.69 -0.07
N MET A 36 11.48 -7.60 -0.25
CA MET A 36 12.85 -7.24 -0.62
C MET A 36 12.95 -6.63 -2.04
N ALA A 37 12.06 -7.02 -2.95
CA ALA A 37 12.04 -6.48 -4.31
C ALA A 37 11.56 -5.02 -4.30
N GLU A 38 10.43 -4.74 -3.66
CA GLU A 38 9.87 -3.38 -3.51
C GLU A 38 10.85 -2.43 -2.82
N ARG A 39 11.55 -2.90 -1.78
CA ARG A 39 12.55 -2.07 -1.08
C ARG A 39 13.68 -1.61 -1.98
N LYS A 40 14.07 -2.41 -2.97
CA LYS A 40 15.17 -2.12 -3.90
C LYS A 40 14.70 -1.45 -5.19
N ASP A 41 13.40 -1.42 -5.44
CA ASP A 41 12.82 -0.88 -6.67
C ASP A 41 12.64 0.64 -6.57
N THR A 42 13.46 1.41 -7.28
CA THR A 42 13.36 2.88 -7.29
C THR A 42 12.06 3.38 -7.91
N VAL A 43 11.53 2.68 -8.93
CA VAL A 43 10.28 3.06 -9.59
C VAL A 43 9.11 2.88 -8.64
N PHE A 44 9.11 1.82 -7.83
CA PHE A 44 8.13 1.61 -6.78
C PHE A 44 8.09 2.81 -5.81
N TRP A 45 9.23 3.26 -5.29
CA TRP A 45 9.29 4.40 -4.38
C TRP A 45 8.81 5.71 -5.02
N GLU A 46 9.18 5.96 -6.27
CA GLU A 46 8.69 7.13 -7.03
C GLU A 46 7.17 7.11 -7.21
N ILE A 47 6.59 5.95 -7.52
CA ILE A 47 5.15 5.78 -7.67
C ILE A 47 4.46 6.01 -6.32
N MET A 48 4.98 5.45 -5.22
CA MET A 48 4.42 5.64 -3.89
C MET A 48 4.42 7.11 -3.46
N LEU A 49 5.47 7.86 -3.80
CA LEU A 49 5.52 9.31 -3.57
C LEU A 49 4.41 10.04 -4.35
N LYS A 50 4.26 9.75 -5.64
CA LYS A 50 3.22 10.36 -6.49
C LYS A 50 1.81 10.03 -6.00
N ILE A 51 1.57 8.80 -5.56
CA ILE A 51 0.29 8.38 -4.97
C ILE A 51 0.02 9.17 -3.68
N ALA A 52 1.02 9.32 -2.81
CA ALA A 52 0.89 10.11 -1.58
C ALA A 52 0.58 11.58 -1.88
N GLU A 53 1.25 12.18 -2.88
CA GLU A 53 1.00 13.56 -3.33
C GLU A 53 -0.40 13.75 -3.92
N ALA A 54 -0.91 12.73 -4.61
CA ALA A 54 -2.25 12.73 -5.18
C ALA A 54 -3.36 12.38 -4.15
N ASP A 55 -2.99 12.11 -2.88
CA ASP A 55 -3.92 11.75 -1.80
C ASP A 55 -4.83 10.55 -2.16
N LEU A 56 -4.33 9.61 -2.99
CA LEU A 56 -5.12 8.48 -3.48
C LEU A 56 -5.33 7.39 -2.42
N TRP A 57 -6.48 6.72 -2.53
CA TRP A 57 -6.80 5.53 -1.77
C TRP A 57 -6.32 4.28 -2.52
N LEU A 58 -5.63 3.39 -1.82
CA LEU A 58 -5.10 2.15 -2.34
C LEU A 58 -5.70 0.95 -1.57
N PRO A 59 -6.04 -0.14 -2.26
CA PRO A 59 -6.38 -1.39 -1.61
C PRO A 59 -5.12 -2.11 -1.11
N ILE A 60 -5.18 -2.65 0.11
CA ILE A 60 -4.15 -3.52 0.68
C ILE A 60 -4.80 -4.75 1.30
N ASP A 61 -4.03 -5.82 1.40
CA ASP A 61 -4.44 -6.99 2.18
C ASP A 61 -4.33 -6.67 3.68
N LYS A 62 -5.42 -6.86 4.44
CA LYS A 62 -5.49 -6.48 5.86
C LYS A 62 -4.62 -7.35 6.76
N ASP A 63 -4.39 -8.61 6.40
CA ASP A 63 -3.68 -9.55 7.26
C ASP A 63 -2.16 -9.36 7.13
N SER A 64 -1.70 -9.10 5.91
CA SER A 64 -0.29 -8.89 5.61
C SER A 64 0.12 -7.41 5.59
N TYR A 65 -0.82 -6.47 5.49
CA TYR A 65 -0.57 -5.04 5.23
C TYR A 65 0.34 -4.79 4.01
N GLN A 66 0.25 -5.66 3.01
CA GLN A 66 0.95 -5.51 1.74
C GLN A 66 0.03 -4.92 0.68
N LEU A 67 0.61 -4.18 -0.26
CA LEU A 67 -0.11 -3.83 -1.49
C LEU A 67 -0.52 -5.11 -2.21
N LEU A 68 -1.70 -5.10 -2.80
CA LEU A 68 -2.15 -6.23 -3.61
C LEU A 68 -1.22 -6.36 -4.82
N GLU A 69 -0.66 -7.56 -5.04
CA GLU A 69 0.24 -7.85 -6.19
C GLU A 69 -0.50 -7.74 -7.53
N TYR A 70 -1.81 -7.99 -7.54
CA TYR A 70 -2.69 -7.94 -8.71
C TYR A 70 -4.04 -7.30 -8.29
N ASP A 71 -4.84 -6.82 -9.26
CA ASP A 71 -6.22 -6.30 -9.09
C ASP A 71 -6.43 -4.86 -8.60
N TRP A 72 -5.54 -3.91 -8.90
CA TRP A 72 -5.89 -2.48 -8.72
C TRP A 72 -6.96 -1.98 -9.71
N LEU A 73 -7.26 -2.77 -10.76
CA LEU A 73 -8.13 -2.40 -11.88
C LEU A 73 -9.16 -3.48 -12.24
N GLU A 74 -9.38 -4.51 -11.40
CA GLU A 74 -10.52 -5.40 -11.65
C GLU A 74 -11.82 -4.64 -11.35
N VAL A 75 -12.55 -4.35 -12.44
CA VAL A 75 -13.87 -3.71 -12.49
C VAL A 75 -14.96 -4.77 -12.38
#